data_AF-A0A7S4CZF5-F1
#
_entry.id   AF-A0A7S4CZF5-F1
#
_cell.length_a   1.000
_cell.length_b   1.000
_cell.length_c   1.000
_cell.angle_alpha   90.00
_cell.angle_beta   90.00
_cell.angle_gamma   90.00
#
_symmetry.space_group_name_H-M   'P 1'
#
loop_
_entity.id
_entity.type
_entity.pdbx_description
1 polymer ?
#
loop_
_entity_poly.entity_id
_entity_poly.type
_entity_poly.pdbx_seq_one_letter_code
_entity_poly.pdbx_strand_id
1 'polypeptide(L)'
;VTDVGIATLGMLAESALLQTVHLTLPSAHNHTWGVPFLAEALRTAPSMTSLSLAFCNHTPSKSLPEALSAIHTAPALTSFNLCLNYSEVGDRGAQMLAAFRAAPVLKSLTLRLKHNNIGSQGAQALASLKTAPHLTSLTVDLDGNHLQDAGAHALAGLRHSTSLTELSLNFEQNGVGPSGLRAIALLLDVPALRAPSLTPRPRRRGKSRVDAAKDLLN
;
A
#
# COMPACT_ATOMS: atom_id res chain seq x y z
N VAL A 1 -1.15 -1.44 -21.68
CA VAL A 1 -2.58 -1.64 -22.01
C VAL A 1 -3.05 -0.38 -22.70
N THR A 2 -3.51 -0.44 -23.94
CA THR A 2 -4.15 0.69 -24.66
C THR A 2 -5.61 0.83 -24.23
N ASP A 3 -6.29 1.95 -24.54
CA ASP A 3 -7.70 2.21 -24.17
C ASP A 3 -8.66 1.08 -24.52
N VAL A 4 -8.41 0.40 -25.65
CA VAL A 4 -9.15 -0.79 -26.07
C VAL A 4 -9.04 -1.89 -25.02
N GLY A 5 -7.86 -2.11 -24.44
CA GLY A 5 -7.65 -3.15 -23.43
C GLY A 5 -8.41 -2.91 -22.12
N ILE A 6 -8.57 -1.65 -21.67
CA ILE A 6 -9.34 -1.32 -20.45
C ILE A 6 -10.84 -1.39 -20.71
N ALA A 7 -11.31 -0.94 -21.89
CA ALA A 7 -12.70 -1.13 -22.29
C ALA A 7 -13.06 -2.63 -22.43
N THR A 8 -12.15 -3.43 -23.01
CA THR A 8 -12.32 -4.89 -23.08
C THR A 8 -12.28 -5.53 -21.69
N LEU A 9 -11.53 -4.98 -20.74
CA LEU A 9 -11.56 -5.43 -19.34
C LEU A 9 -12.89 -5.14 -18.66
N GLY A 10 -13.53 -3.99 -18.91
CA GLY A 10 -14.89 -3.73 -18.43
C GLY A 10 -15.90 -4.77 -18.93
N MET A 11 -15.79 -5.14 -20.20
CA MET A 11 -16.61 -6.21 -20.79
C MET A 11 -16.28 -7.61 -20.25
N LEU A 12 -15.00 -7.88 -19.95
CA LEU A 12 -14.57 -9.16 -19.37
C LEU A 12 -14.80 -9.26 -17.87
N ALA A 13 -14.97 -8.13 -17.16
CA ALA A 13 -15.24 -8.07 -15.73
C ALA A 13 -16.64 -8.61 -15.38
N GLU A 14 -17.58 -8.55 -16.32
CA GLU A 14 -18.89 -9.21 -16.21
C GLU A 14 -18.78 -10.75 -16.28
N SER A 15 -17.64 -11.29 -16.73
CA SER A 15 -17.40 -12.72 -16.74
C SER A 15 -17.19 -13.24 -15.31
N ALA A 16 -18.02 -14.21 -14.91
CA ALA A 16 -17.92 -14.90 -13.62
C ALA A 16 -16.59 -15.66 -13.41
N LEU A 17 -15.74 -15.74 -14.43
CA LEU A 17 -14.47 -16.47 -14.39
C LEU A 17 -13.27 -15.58 -14.01
N LEU A 18 -13.42 -14.25 -14.07
CA LEU A 18 -12.30 -13.33 -13.88
C LEU A 18 -12.04 -13.05 -12.39
N GLN A 19 -11.14 -13.82 -11.77
CA GLN A 19 -10.84 -13.69 -10.34
C GLN A 19 -9.68 -12.73 -10.05
N THR A 20 -8.67 -12.69 -10.92
CA THR A 20 -7.44 -11.92 -10.73
C THR A 20 -7.17 -11.06 -11.95
N VAL A 21 -6.87 -9.78 -11.74
CA VAL A 21 -6.54 -8.83 -12.79
C VAL A 21 -5.24 -8.10 -12.45
N HIS A 22 -4.32 -8.02 -13.41
CA HIS A 22 -3.11 -7.21 -13.29
C HIS A 22 -3.06 -6.17 -14.42
N LEU A 23 -3.12 -4.89 -14.06
CA LEU A 23 -3.10 -3.78 -15.00
C LEU A 23 -1.88 -2.90 -14.78
N THR A 24 -1.16 -2.66 -15.87
CA THR A 24 -0.15 -1.62 -15.94
C THR A 24 -0.71 -0.47 -16.76
N LEU A 25 -0.97 0.65 -16.08
CA LEU A 25 -1.48 1.87 -16.66
C LEU A 25 -0.28 2.75 -17.06
N PRO A 26 -0.08 3.00 -18.38
CA PRO A 26 1.01 3.84 -18.85
C PRO A 26 0.83 5.28 -18.36
N SER A 27 1.95 6.01 -18.26
CA SER A 27 1.97 7.45 -17.96
C SER A 27 1.33 8.22 -19.11
N ALA A 28 0.00 8.33 -19.10
CA ALA A 28 -0.70 9.23 -19.99
C ALA A 28 -0.65 10.63 -19.37
N HIS A 29 0.10 11.53 -20.00
CA HIS A 29 0.14 12.92 -19.59
C HIS A 29 -1.29 13.48 -19.57
N ASN A 30 -1.72 13.99 -18.42
CA ASN A 30 -2.91 14.84 -18.23
C ASN A 30 -4.32 14.26 -18.38
N HIS A 31 -4.53 12.95 -18.55
CA HIS A 31 -5.90 12.42 -18.63
C HIS A 31 -6.15 11.22 -17.71
N THR A 32 -7.33 11.20 -17.07
CA THR A 32 -7.89 10.12 -16.23
C THR A 32 -8.23 8.84 -17.02
N TRP A 33 -7.47 8.55 -18.09
CA TRP A 33 -7.79 7.49 -19.04
C TRP A 33 -7.86 6.12 -18.34
N GLY A 34 -9.00 5.45 -18.53
CA GLY A 34 -9.24 4.09 -18.06
C GLY A 34 -9.70 3.94 -16.61
N VAL A 35 -9.54 4.95 -15.73
CA VAL A 35 -9.96 4.82 -14.31
C VAL A 35 -11.49 4.78 -14.14
N PRO A 36 -12.30 5.57 -14.85
CA PRO A 36 -13.76 5.43 -14.79
C PRO A 36 -14.24 4.06 -15.30
N PHE A 37 -13.61 3.53 -16.35
CA PHE A 37 -13.94 2.20 -16.87
C PHE A 37 -13.51 1.08 -15.91
N LEU A 38 -12.35 1.22 -15.28
CA LEU A 38 -11.92 0.34 -14.19
C LEU A 38 -12.93 0.41 -13.04
N ALA A 39 -13.37 1.62 -12.67
CA ALA A 39 -14.30 1.81 -11.56
C ALA A 39 -15.62 1.07 -11.81
N GLU A 40 -16.14 1.20 -13.02
CA GLU A 40 -17.33 0.48 -13.45
C GLU A 40 -17.09 -1.03 -13.48
N ALA A 41 -15.95 -1.49 -13.98
CA ALA A 41 -15.57 -2.90 -13.99
C ALA A 41 -15.47 -3.50 -12.58
N LEU A 42 -14.92 -2.76 -11.60
CA LEU A 42 -14.85 -3.22 -10.20
C LEU A 42 -16.24 -3.33 -9.56
N ARG A 43 -17.15 -2.44 -9.96
CA ARG A 43 -18.54 -2.43 -9.49
C ARG A 43 -19.35 -3.59 -10.05
N THR A 44 -19.11 -3.97 -11.31
CA THR A 44 -19.89 -5.00 -12.02
C THR A 44 -19.28 -6.40 -11.97
N ALA A 45 -18.08 -6.57 -11.38
CA ALA A 45 -17.41 -7.86 -11.25
C ALA A 45 -17.66 -8.54 -9.88
N PRO A 46 -18.68 -9.41 -9.75
CA PRO A 46 -18.95 -10.10 -8.49
C PRO A 46 -17.89 -11.15 -8.11
N SER A 47 -17.08 -11.60 -9.07
CA SER A 47 -16.14 -12.73 -8.87
C SER A 47 -14.67 -12.29 -8.74
N MET A 48 -14.37 -11.00 -8.92
CA MET A 48 -13.00 -10.51 -8.84
C MET A 48 -12.56 -10.37 -7.39
N THR A 49 -11.54 -11.15 -7.03
CA THR A 49 -11.01 -11.21 -5.67
C THR A 49 -9.66 -10.55 -5.52
N SER A 50 -8.92 -10.39 -6.62
CA SER A 50 -7.57 -9.83 -6.64
C SER A 50 -7.37 -8.83 -7.78
N LEU A 51 -6.85 -7.65 -7.44
CA LEU A 51 -6.54 -6.60 -8.40
C LEU A 51 -5.15 -6.03 -8.13
N SER A 52 -4.33 -5.96 -9.17
CA SER A 52 -3.03 -5.30 -9.15
C SER A 52 -3.02 -4.15 -10.14
N LEU A 53 -2.74 -2.94 -9.67
CA LEU A 53 -2.60 -1.73 -10.46
C LEU A 53 -1.17 -1.21 -10.35
N ALA A 54 -0.54 -0.94 -11.48
CA ALA A 54 0.75 -0.27 -11.54
C ALA A 54 0.63 1.00 -12.39
N PHE A 55 0.96 2.15 -11.79
CA PHE A 55 1.10 3.41 -12.48
C PHE A 55 2.59 3.70 -12.64
N CYS A 56 3.00 4.05 -13.86
CA CYS A 56 4.38 4.43 -14.14
C CYS A 56 4.51 5.96 -14.16
N ASN A 57 5.53 6.47 -13.47
CA ASN A 57 6.19 7.76 -13.67
C ASN A 57 5.45 9.07 -13.41
N HIS A 58 4.15 9.11 -13.03
CA HIS A 58 3.51 10.28 -12.42
C HIS A 58 2.17 9.87 -11.78
N THR A 59 1.86 10.34 -10.56
CA THR A 59 0.51 10.17 -10.00
C THR A 59 -0.44 11.09 -10.75
N PRO A 60 -1.54 10.57 -11.30
CA PRO A 60 -2.64 11.43 -11.67
C PRO A 60 -3.38 11.68 -10.36
N SER A 61 -3.06 12.78 -9.68
CA SER A 61 -3.71 13.25 -8.44
C SER A 61 -5.24 13.25 -8.53
N LYS A 62 -5.78 13.33 -9.75
CA LYS A 62 -7.23 13.23 -10.06
C LYS A 62 -7.77 11.80 -10.18
N SER A 63 -6.94 10.82 -10.51
CA SER A 63 -7.37 9.44 -10.77
C SER A 63 -7.34 8.54 -9.52
N LEU A 64 -6.46 8.84 -8.57
CA LEU A 64 -6.36 8.07 -7.32
C LEU A 64 -7.67 8.08 -6.50
N PRO A 65 -8.39 9.22 -6.33
CA PRO A 65 -9.67 9.22 -5.63
C PRO A 65 -10.74 8.37 -6.33
N GLU A 66 -10.76 8.37 -7.67
CA GLU A 66 -11.71 7.59 -8.47
C GLU A 66 -11.41 6.08 -8.40
N ALA A 67 -10.12 5.70 -8.46
CA ALA A 67 -9.72 4.32 -8.25
C ALA A 67 -10.01 3.84 -6.82
N LEU A 68 -9.85 4.73 -5.83
CA LEU A 68 -10.19 4.44 -4.43
C LEU A 68 -11.70 4.27 -4.24
N SER A 69 -12.54 5.16 -4.81
CA SER A 69 -14.00 5.05 -4.68
C SER A 69 -14.52 3.75 -5.31
N ALA A 70 -13.97 3.36 -6.46
CA ALA A 70 -14.26 2.09 -7.10
C ALA A 70 -14.02 0.87 -6.19
N ILE A 71 -12.92 0.87 -5.46
CA ILE A 71 -12.55 -0.25 -4.58
C ILE A 71 -13.52 -0.39 -3.40
N HIS A 72 -14.07 0.72 -2.90
CA HIS A 72 -15.12 0.65 -1.87
C HIS A 72 -16.42 0.04 -2.38
N THR A 73 -16.68 0.13 -3.69
CA THR A 73 -17.86 -0.45 -4.32
C THR A 73 -17.66 -1.90 -4.79
N ALA A 74 -16.43 -2.44 -4.72
CA ALA A 74 -16.13 -3.78 -5.18
C ALA A 74 -16.56 -4.83 -4.12
N PRO A 75 -17.57 -5.67 -4.41
CA PRO A 75 -18.19 -6.53 -3.39
C PRO A 75 -17.33 -7.73 -2.97
N ALA A 76 -16.38 -8.15 -3.81
CA ALA A 76 -15.59 -9.36 -3.62
C ALA A 76 -14.07 -9.12 -3.55
N LEU A 77 -13.61 -7.87 -3.62
CA LEU A 77 -12.19 -7.56 -3.72
C LEU A 77 -11.48 -7.73 -2.37
N THR A 78 -10.94 -8.92 -2.15
CA THR A 78 -10.22 -9.26 -0.92
C THR A 78 -8.74 -8.92 -0.95
N SER A 79 -8.14 -8.80 -2.13
CA SER A 79 -6.71 -8.53 -2.31
C SER A 79 -6.47 -7.39 -3.28
N PHE A 80 -5.69 -6.40 -2.85
CA PHE A 80 -5.35 -5.24 -3.68
C PHE A 80 -3.85 -4.94 -3.63
N ASN A 81 -3.26 -4.78 -4.81
CA ASN A 81 -1.87 -4.40 -4.99
C ASN A 81 -1.80 -3.11 -5.80
N LEU A 82 -1.13 -2.10 -5.26
CA LEU A 82 -0.97 -0.81 -5.90
C LEU A 82 0.50 -0.43 -5.95
N CYS A 83 1.02 -0.25 -7.15
CA CYS A 83 2.35 0.26 -7.41
C CYS A 83 2.28 1.70 -7.91
N LEU A 84 2.79 2.62 -7.11
CA LEU A 84 2.93 4.05 -7.40
C LEU A 84 4.38 4.50 -7.20
N ASN A 85 5.37 3.63 -7.47
CA ASN A 85 6.78 4.02 -7.33
C ASN A 85 7.09 5.22 -8.22
N TYR A 86 7.91 6.17 -7.73
CA TYR A 86 8.31 7.37 -8.49
C TYR A 86 7.13 8.16 -9.05
N SER A 87 6.06 8.31 -8.27
CA SER A 87 4.83 8.93 -8.74
C SER A 87 4.50 10.23 -8.02
N GLU A 88 5.38 10.79 -7.19
CA GLU A 88 5.14 12.04 -6.45
C GLU A 88 3.86 12.01 -5.58
N VAL A 89 3.54 10.85 -4.98
CA VAL A 89 2.33 10.68 -4.15
C VAL A 89 2.25 11.72 -3.02
N GLY A 90 3.40 12.00 -2.37
CA GLY A 90 3.51 12.91 -1.23
C GLY A 90 2.61 12.52 -0.04
N ASP A 91 2.58 13.40 0.97
CA ASP A 91 1.73 13.21 2.15
C ASP A 91 0.24 13.21 1.81
N ARG A 92 -0.17 14.03 0.83
CA ARG A 92 -1.57 14.14 0.42
C ARG A 92 -2.07 12.87 -0.25
N GLY A 93 -1.30 12.27 -1.14
CA GLY A 93 -1.65 11.00 -1.75
C GLY A 93 -1.66 9.86 -0.71
N ALA A 94 -0.72 9.86 0.24
CA ALA A 94 -0.73 8.89 1.35
C ALA A 94 -2.00 9.01 2.23
N GLN A 95 -2.51 10.24 2.46
CA GLN A 95 -3.80 10.46 3.12
C GLN A 95 -4.98 9.87 2.34
N MET A 96 -4.93 9.90 1.02
CA MET A 96 -5.97 9.30 0.19
C MET A 96 -5.89 7.77 0.24
N LEU A 97 -4.69 7.19 0.18
CA LEU A 97 -4.48 5.75 0.31
C LEU A 97 -4.96 5.22 1.67
N ALA A 98 -4.91 6.03 2.72
CA ALA A 98 -5.47 5.67 4.02
C ALA A 98 -6.98 5.39 3.99
N ALA A 99 -7.71 5.82 2.95
CA ALA A 99 -9.13 5.49 2.76
C ALA A 99 -9.38 3.99 2.65
N PHE A 100 -8.39 3.17 2.24
CA PHE A 100 -8.54 1.71 2.20
C PHE A 100 -8.96 1.07 3.54
N ARG A 101 -8.79 1.79 4.66
CA ARG A 101 -9.29 1.33 5.96
C ARG A 101 -10.81 1.13 6.00
N ALA A 102 -11.55 1.78 5.12
CA ALA A 102 -13.01 1.67 5.01
C ALA A 102 -13.46 0.63 3.96
N ALA A 103 -12.54 -0.07 3.30
CA ALA A 103 -12.89 -1.10 2.34
C ALA A 103 -13.55 -2.29 3.06
N PRO A 104 -14.77 -2.70 2.67
CA PRO A 104 -15.61 -3.59 3.47
C PRO A 104 -15.16 -5.05 3.47
N VAL A 105 -14.41 -5.48 2.46
CA VAL A 105 -14.01 -6.90 2.28
C VAL A 105 -12.52 -7.09 2.08
N LEU A 106 -11.74 -6.01 2.13
CA LEU A 106 -10.31 -6.05 1.82
C LEU A 106 -9.52 -6.72 2.97
N LYS A 107 -8.86 -7.84 2.64
CA LYS A 107 -8.06 -8.64 3.57
C LYS A 107 -6.56 -8.46 3.38
N SER A 108 -6.12 -8.23 2.14
CA SER A 108 -4.72 -8.06 1.79
C SER A 108 -4.51 -6.76 1.02
N LEU A 109 -3.57 -5.93 1.49
CA LEU A 109 -3.21 -4.67 0.87
C LEU A 109 -1.69 -4.61 0.68
N THR A 110 -1.25 -4.43 -0.57
CA THR A 110 0.13 -4.13 -0.91
C THR A 110 0.24 -2.75 -1.52
N LEU A 111 1.02 -1.86 -0.90
CA LEU A 111 1.31 -0.52 -1.39
C LEU A 111 2.81 -0.41 -1.69
N ARG A 112 3.17 -0.26 -2.97
CA ARG A 112 4.54 0.07 -3.38
C ARG A 112 4.64 1.57 -3.66
N LEU A 113 5.30 2.27 -2.76
CA LEU A 113 5.35 3.73 -2.68
C LEU A 113 6.79 4.24 -2.66
N LYS A 114 7.72 3.56 -3.34
CA LYS A 114 9.13 3.97 -3.36
C LYS A 114 9.31 5.36 -3.98
N HIS A 115 10.19 6.16 -3.40
CA HIS A 115 10.58 7.47 -3.93
C HIS A 115 9.39 8.38 -4.28
N ASN A 116 8.56 8.70 -3.29
CA ASN A 116 7.32 9.47 -3.44
C ASN A 116 7.23 10.73 -2.57
N ASN A 117 8.34 11.14 -1.95
CA ASN A 117 8.40 12.29 -1.04
C ASN A 117 7.37 12.22 0.11
N ILE A 118 7.07 11.01 0.60
CA ILE A 118 6.20 10.80 1.76
C ILE A 118 6.97 11.18 3.03
N GLY A 119 6.45 12.14 3.78
CA GLY A 119 6.97 12.59 5.06
C GLY A 119 6.28 11.90 6.24
N SER A 120 6.48 12.46 7.43
CA SER A 120 5.89 11.95 8.67
C SER A 120 4.35 12.05 8.69
N GLN A 121 3.77 13.04 8.02
CA GLN A 121 2.31 13.21 7.93
C GLN A 121 1.67 12.12 7.07
N GLY A 122 2.28 11.80 5.93
CA GLY A 122 1.84 10.68 5.10
C GLY A 122 2.01 9.34 5.82
N ALA A 123 3.11 9.16 6.55
CA ALA A 123 3.33 8.00 7.41
C ALA A 123 2.21 7.82 8.44
N GLN A 124 1.83 8.92 9.11
CA GLN A 124 0.73 8.94 10.08
C GLN A 124 -0.61 8.59 9.43
N ALA A 125 -0.86 9.06 8.21
CA ALA A 125 -2.05 8.69 7.49
C ALA A 125 -2.08 7.19 7.16
N LEU A 126 -0.98 6.63 6.64
CA LEU A 126 -0.87 5.20 6.36
C LEU A 126 -1.01 4.35 7.64
N ALA A 127 -0.49 4.82 8.77
CA ALA A 127 -0.66 4.14 10.06
C ALA A 127 -2.12 4.04 10.51
N SER A 128 -3.03 4.85 9.96
CA SER A 128 -4.48 4.73 10.24
C SER A 128 -5.11 3.46 9.66
N LEU A 129 -4.42 2.75 8.75
CA LEU A 129 -4.85 1.43 8.27
C LEU A 129 -4.98 0.40 9.40
N LYS A 130 -4.41 0.67 10.59
CA LYS A 130 -4.66 -0.13 11.80
C LYS A 130 -6.13 -0.29 12.15
N THR A 131 -6.99 0.65 11.75
CA THR A 131 -8.43 0.62 12.02
C THR A 131 -9.23 -0.13 10.94
N ALA A 132 -8.57 -0.74 9.96
CA ALA A 132 -9.23 -1.51 8.91
C ALA A 132 -9.73 -2.84 9.49
N PRO A 133 -11.06 -3.06 9.61
CA PRO A 133 -11.59 -4.17 10.39
C PRO A 133 -11.30 -5.56 9.78
N HIS A 134 -11.12 -5.64 8.47
CA HIS A 134 -10.94 -6.89 7.74
C HIS A 134 -9.53 -7.11 7.22
N LEU A 135 -8.64 -6.12 7.36
CA LEU A 135 -7.30 -6.17 6.82
C LEU A 135 -6.41 -7.07 7.70
N THR A 136 -6.07 -8.25 7.21
CA THR A 136 -5.22 -9.22 7.92
C THR A 136 -3.78 -9.19 7.45
N SER A 137 -3.51 -8.73 6.21
CA SER A 137 -2.18 -8.65 5.63
C SER A 137 -1.92 -7.26 5.04
N LEU A 138 -0.85 -6.62 5.49
CA LEU A 138 -0.42 -5.31 5.01
C LEU A 138 1.06 -5.32 4.62
N THR A 139 1.33 -5.00 3.37
CA THR A 139 2.68 -4.75 2.87
C THR A 139 2.80 -3.30 2.40
N VAL A 140 3.73 -2.54 2.98
CA VAL A 140 4.00 -1.16 2.56
C VAL A 140 5.49 -0.99 2.28
N ASP A 141 5.80 -0.60 1.05
CA ASP A 141 7.15 -0.31 0.60
C ASP A 141 7.33 1.21 0.46
N LEU A 142 7.98 1.82 1.45
CA LEU A 142 8.25 3.24 1.58
C LEU A 142 9.72 3.59 1.31
N ASP A 143 10.50 2.70 0.69
CA ASP A 143 11.92 2.95 0.39
C ASP A 143 12.15 4.29 -0.33
N GLY A 144 13.15 5.05 0.11
CA GLY A 144 13.53 6.31 -0.51
C GLY A 144 12.56 7.48 -0.30
N ASN A 145 11.85 7.54 0.84
CA ASN A 145 10.99 8.66 1.21
C ASN A 145 11.63 9.51 2.35
N HIS A 146 10.85 10.31 3.08
CA HIS A 146 11.31 11.28 4.07
C HIS A 146 10.61 11.15 5.43
N LEU A 147 10.37 9.91 5.89
CA LEU A 147 9.61 9.63 7.11
C LEU A 147 10.25 10.25 8.37
N GLN A 148 11.59 10.21 8.47
CA GLN A 148 12.35 10.54 9.68
C GLN A 148 11.90 9.74 10.91
N ASP A 149 12.39 10.08 12.10
CA ASP A 149 11.97 9.42 13.35
C ASP A 149 10.46 9.58 13.61
N ALA A 150 9.89 10.75 13.30
CA ALA A 150 8.47 11.02 13.52
C ALA A 150 7.56 10.09 12.69
N GLY A 151 7.91 9.84 11.42
CA GLY A 151 7.14 8.91 10.58
C GLY A 151 7.28 7.46 11.02
N ALA A 152 8.45 7.05 11.51
CA ALA A 152 8.65 5.73 12.09
C ALA A 152 7.81 5.51 13.37
N HIS A 153 7.74 6.51 14.25
CA HIS A 153 6.83 6.48 15.41
C HIS A 153 5.37 6.36 15.00
N ALA A 154 4.97 7.05 13.93
CA ALA A 154 3.62 6.97 13.43
C ALA A 154 3.30 5.56 12.90
N LEU A 155 4.17 4.97 12.08
CA LEU A 155 4.02 3.60 11.56
C LEU A 155 4.03 2.53 12.67
N ALA A 156 4.79 2.72 13.74
CA ALA A 156 4.73 1.86 14.92
C ALA A 156 3.33 1.77 15.53
N GLY A 157 2.47 2.77 15.28
CA GLY A 157 1.06 2.74 15.67
C GLY A 157 0.25 1.60 15.04
N LEU A 158 0.73 0.95 13.99
CA LEU A 158 0.12 -0.25 13.39
C LEU A 158 0.02 -1.43 14.38
N ARG A 159 0.82 -1.44 15.45
CA ARG A 159 0.72 -2.40 16.56
C ARG A 159 -0.64 -2.43 17.26
N HIS A 160 -1.42 -1.36 17.11
CA HIS A 160 -2.75 -1.24 17.68
C HIS A 160 -3.86 -1.74 16.75
N SER A 161 -3.51 -2.36 15.62
CA SER A 161 -4.49 -3.06 14.79
C SER A 161 -5.02 -4.28 15.52
N THR A 162 -6.33 -4.50 15.43
CA THR A 162 -7.00 -5.69 15.98
C THR A 162 -7.16 -6.82 14.97
N SER A 163 -6.85 -6.55 13.70
CA SER A 163 -7.12 -7.44 12.55
C SER A 163 -5.83 -7.92 11.87
N LEU A 164 -4.77 -7.11 11.86
CA LEU A 164 -3.52 -7.46 11.20
C LEU A 164 -2.85 -8.66 11.87
N THR A 165 -2.53 -9.66 11.06
CA THR A 165 -1.71 -10.82 11.44
C THR A 165 -0.40 -10.89 10.66
N GLU A 166 -0.33 -10.23 9.52
CA GLU A 166 0.86 -10.15 8.67
C GLU A 166 1.17 -8.68 8.36
N LEU A 167 2.40 -8.27 8.65
CA LEU A 167 2.87 -6.92 8.40
C LEU A 167 4.26 -6.95 7.79
N SER A 168 4.43 -6.31 6.64
CA SER A 168 5.72 -6.07 6.01
C SER A 168 5.90 -4.58 5.76
N LEU A 169 6.93 -3.99 6.35
CA LEU A 169 7.28 -2.58 6.17
C LEU A 169 8.71 -2.48 5.66
N ASN A 170 8.86 -1.90 4.48
CA ASN A 170 10.15 -1.44 3.99
C ASN A 170 10.24 0.08 4.14
N PHE A 171 11.21 0.56 4.90
CA PHE A 171 11.44 1.98 5.15
C PHE A 171 12.92 2.34 4.97
N GLU A 172 13.62 1.62 4.09
CA GLU A 172 14.98 1.95 3.69
C GLU A 172 15.10 3.40 3.17
N GLN A 173 16.26 4.02 3.34
CA GLN A 173 16.55 5.37 2.84
C GLN A 173 15.57 6.48 3.30
N ASN A 174 14.97 6.37 4.49
CA ASN A 174 13.97 7.34 5.00
C ASN A 174 14.44 8.36 6.04
N GLY A 175 15.74 8.39 6.35
CA GLY A 175 16.28 9.26 7.42
C GLY A 175 15.82 8.88 8.83
N VAL A 176 15.40 7.62 9.04
CA VAL A 176 15.04 7.10 10.38
C VAL A 176 16.31 6.89 11.21
N GLY A 177 16.37 7.55 12.35
CA GLY A 177 17.42 7.43 13.35
C GLY A 177 17.13 6.37 14.42
N PRO A 178 17.97 6.27 15.45
CA PRO A 178 17.83 5.26 16.50
C PRO A 178 16.49 5.34 17.26
N SER A 179 15.90 6.54 17.40
CA SER A 179 14.63 6.71 18.10
C SER A 179 13.47 6.09 17.31
N GLY A 180 13.37 6.39 16.02
CA GLY A 180 12.34 5.81 15.16
C GLY A 180 12.51 4.30 14.97
N LEU A 181 13.75 3.83 14.92
CA LEU A 181 14.09 2.41 14.88
C LEU A 181 13.58 1.66 16.12
N ARG A 182 13.80 2.21 17.33
CA ARG A 182 13.23 1.65 18.58
C ARG A 182 11.71 1.64 18.55
N ALA A 183 11.08 2.68 18.01
CA ALA A 183 9.62 2.71 17.89
C ALA A 183 9.09 1.59 16.97
N ILE A 184 9.70 1.40 15.80
CA ILE A 184 9.33 0.34 14.86
C ILE A 184 9.58 -1.06 15.44
N ALA A 185 10.64 -1.25 16.25
CA ALA A 185 10.93 -2.52 16.89
C ALA A 185 9.78 -3.03 17.78
N LEU A 186 8.96 -2.13 18.33
CA LEU A 186 7.77 -2.49 19.12
C LEU A 186 6.70 -3.25 18.32
N LEU A 187 6.78 -3.27 16.98
CA LEU A 187 5.94 -4.12 16.14
C LEU A 187 6.31 -5.61 16.26
N LEU A 188 7.55 -5.93 16.59
CA LEU A 188 8.03 -7.31 16.78
C LEU A 188 7.44 -7.96 18.04
N ASP A 189 7.09 -7.14 19.02
CA ASP A 189 6.53 -7.60 20.30
C ASP A 189 5.01 -7.84 20.23
N VAL A 190 4.37 -7.61 19.09
CA VAL A 190 2.92 -7.78 18.92
C VAL A 190 2.61 -9.26 18.70
N PRO A 191 1.97 -9.97 19.65
CA PRO A 191 1.78 -11.42 19.53
C PRO A 191 0.87 -11.83 18.36
N ALA A 192 -0.03 -10.93 17.97
CA ALA A 192 -0.91 -11.14 16.83
C ALA A 192 -0.18 -11.07 15.47
N LEU A 193 0.94 -10.35 15.39
CA LEU A 193 1.73 -10.24 14.16
C LEU A 193 2.69 -11.42 14.04
N ARG A 194 2.47 -12.24 13.03
CA ARG A 194 3.35 -13.36 12.69
C ARG A 194 4.62 -12.81 12.03
N ALA A 195 5.69 -12.71 12.82
CA ALA A 195 7.05 -12.37 12.37
C ALA A 195 7.08 -11.19 11.37
N PRO A 196 6.78 -9.96 11.82
CA PRO A 196 6.68 -8.83 10.90
C PRO A 196 8.02 -8.59 10.18
N SER A 197 7.96 -8.43 8.87
CA SER A 197 9.14 -8.18 8.04
C SER A 197 9.43 -6.69 8.03
N LEU A 198 10.43 -6.27 8.80
CA LEU A 198 10.86 -4.88 8.93
C LEU A 198 12.24 -4.74 8.30
N THR A 199 12.35 -4.05 7.15
CA THR A 199 13.64 -3.81 6.49
C THR A 199 14.11 -2.37 6.70
N PRO A 200 14.97 -2.12 7.71
CA PRO A 200 15.71 -0.88 7.81
C PRO A 200 16.87 -0.86 6.80
N ARG A 201 17.38 0.35 6.51
CA ARG A 201 18.52 0.64 5.61
C ARG A 201 19.60 -0.47 5.68
N PRO A 202 20.09 -1.04 4.57
CA PRO A 202 21.20 -1.98 4.64
C PRO A 202 22.43 -1.24 5.19
N ARG A 203 22.82 -1.54 6.43
CA ARG A 203 24.19 -1.29 6.88
C ARG A 203 25.09 -2.33 6.21
N ARG A 204 26.27 -1.85 5.78
CA ARG A 204 27.31 -2.53 4.98
C ARG A 204 27.32 -4.08 5.11
N ARG A 205 27.39 -4.75 3.95
CA ARG A 205 27.53 -6.21 3.73
C ARG A 205 28.00 -6.99 4.98
N GLY A 206 27.18 -7.93 5.48
CA GLY A 206 27.67 -9.02 6.33
C GLY A 206 26.81 -9.50 7.50
N LYS A 207 25.70 -8.85 7.88
CA LYS A 207 24.84 -9.30 9.00
C LYS A 207 23.51 -9.88 8.53
N SER A 208 23.03 -10.93 9.20
CA SER A 208 21.75 -11.57 8.89
C SER A 208 20.57 -10.69 9.29
N ARG A 209 19.41 -10.90 8.64
CA ARG A 209 18.16 -10.16 8.92
C ARG A 209 17.69 -10.27 10.38
N VAL A 210 18.04 -11.36 11.06
CA VAL A 210 17.67 -11.61 12.47
C VAL A 210 18.58 -10.85 13.43
N ASP A 211 19.88 -10.71 13.10
CA ASP A 211 20.84 -9.97 13.93
C ASP A 211 20.58 -8.46 13.87
N ALA A 212 20.15 -7.96 12.71
CA ALA A 212 19.75 -6.57 12.55
C ALA A 212 18.52 -6.21 13.40
N ALA A 213 17.58 -7.14 13.61
CA ALA A 213 16.42 -6.93 14.48
C ALA A 213 16.80 -6.96 15.97
N LYS A 214 17.75 -7.82 16.36
CA LYS A 214 18.27 -7.89 17.74
C LYS A 214 19.13 -6.67 18.11
N ASP A 215 19.90 -6.13 17.16
CA ASP A 215 20.68 -4.90 17.33
C ASP A 215 19.80 -3.63 17.45
N LEU A 216 18.49 -3.69 17.15
CA LEU A 216 17.54 -2.58 17.36
C LEU A 216 16.99 -2.53 18.79
N LEU A 217 17.09 -3.63 19.53
CA LEU A 217 16.53 -3.81 20.87
C LEU A 217 17.59 -3.66 21.99
N ASN A 218 18.88 -3.70 21.66
CA ASN A 218 20.01 -3.48 22.57
C ASN A 218 20.68 -2.12 22.34
#